data_AF-A0A0C4EWF1-F1
#
_entry.id   AF-A0A0C4EWF1-F1
#
_cell.length_a   1.000
_cell.length_b   1.000
_cell.length_c   1.000
_cell.angle_alpha   90.00
_cell.angle_beta   90.00
_cell.angle_gamma   90.00
#
_symmetry.space_group_name_H-M   'P 1'
#
loop_
_entity.id
_entity.type
_entity.pdbx_description
1 polymer ?
#
loop_
_entity_poly.entity_id
_entity_poly.type
_entity_poly.pdbx_seq_one_letter_code
_entity_poly.pdbx_strand_id
1 'polypeptide(L)'
;LAVRQASEEVPVQAASLLHAFSDLTAAQGWTNVKVQTFSTNRSDPSRLAILRGTPASSDVERIVYPMSLHQPTNFQTLSEIFPSIGLGAGSKVLLAIVSSDSSIVYYELSEGIVSPKEVPE
;
A
#
# COMPACT_ATOMS: atom_id res chain seq x y z
N LEU A 1 13.96 -5.73 -0.50
CA LEU A 1 14.40 -5.33 0.86
C LEU A 1 13.75 -6.25 1.88
N ALA A 2 14.38 -6.52 3.03
CA ALA A 2 13.71 -7.21 4.14
C ALA A 2 12.71 -6.26 4.82
N VAL A 3 11.56 -6.75 5.31
CA VAL A 3 10.52 -5.92 5.94
C VAL A 3 11.06 -5.13 7.13
N ARG A 4 11.91 -5.74 7.95
CA ARG A 4 12.58 -5.09 9.09
C ARG A 4 13.38 -3.85 8.67
N GLN A 5 14.18 -3.96 7.62
CA GLN A 5 15.00 -2.84 7.14
C GLN A 5 14.11 -1.67 6.67
N ALA A 6 12.99 -1.95 5.98
CA ALA A 6 12.07 -0.88 5.59
C ALA A 6 11.35 -0.24 6.77
N SER A 7 11.03 -1.02 7.81
CA SER A 7 10.47 -0.47 9.05
C SER A 7 11.45 0.51 9.72
N GLU A 8 12.76 0.27 9.62
CA GLU A 8 13.81 1.18 10.11
C GLU A 8 13.94 2.42 9.19
N GLU A 9 13.85 2.25 7.87
CA GLU A 9 13.90 3.35 6.88
C GLU A 9 12.66 4.25 6.90
N VAL A 10 11.49 3.70 7.26
CA VAL A 10 10.20 4.41 7.27
C VAL A 10 9.45 4.19 8.59
N PRO A 11 9.93 4.78 9.72
CA PRO A 11 9.38 4.51 11.06
C PRO A 11 7.87 4.80 11.20
N VAL A 12 7.37 5.82 10.49
CA VAL A 12 5.94 6.18 10.50
C VAL A 12 5.05 5.06 9.97
N GLN A 13 5.54 4.25 9.01
CA GLN A 13 4.80 3.12 8.45
C GLN A 13 5.16 1.78 9.11
N ALA A 14 6.11 1.74 10.05
CA ALA A 14 6.71 0.49 10.53
C ALA A 14 5.70 -0.55 11.03
N ALA A 15 4.77 -0.14 11.90
CA ALA A 15 3.75 -1.03 12.45
C ALA A 15 2.78 -1.53 11.37
N SER A 16 2.24 -0.61 10.57
CA SER A 16 1.30 -0.93 9.49
C SER A 16 1.96 -1.81 8.42
N LEU A 17 3.23 -1.58 8.10
CA LEU A 17 4.00 -2.37 7.15
C LEU A 17 4.18 -3.81 7.63
N LEU A 18 4.54 -3.99 8.91
CA LEU A 18 4.72 -5.32 9.49
C LEU A 18 3.39 -6.09 9.56
N HIS A 19 2.31 -5.42 9.98
CA HIS A 19 0.99 -6.03 10.08
C HIS A 19 0.45 -6.43 8.71
N ALA A 20 0.52 -5.54 7.72
CA ALA A 20 0.10 -5.85 6.36
C ALA A 20 0.98 -6.95 5.73
N PHE A 21 2.29 -6.95 5.96
CA PHE A 21 3.16 -8.02 5.48
C PHE A 21 2.75 -9.39 6.08
N SER A 22 2.50 -9.44 7.39
CA SER A 22 2.07 -10.66 8.07
C SER A 22 0.69 -11.11 7.58
N ASP A 23 -0.27 -10.21 7.43
CA ASP A 23 -1.61 -10.51 6.94
C ASP A 23 -1.57 -11.06 5.51
N LEU A 24 -0.89 -10.38 4.60
CA LEU A 24 -0.78 -10.82 3.19
C LEU A 24 -0.09 -12.18 3.08
N THR A 25 1.01 -12.41 3.79
CA THR A 25 1.79 -13.65 3.68
C THR A 25 1.18 -14.82 4.46
N ALA A 26 0.81 -14.62 5.72
CA ALA A 26 0.42 -15.70 6.61
C ALA A 26 -1.10 -15.96 6.63
N ALA A 27 -1.92 -14.91 6.55
CA ALA A 27 -3.38 -15.06 6.61
C ALA A 27 -4.01 -15.20 5.21
N GLN A 28 -3.58 -14.38 4.25
CA GLN A 28 -4.13 -14.37 2.90
C GLN A 28 -3.37 -15.26 1.89
N GLY A 29 -2.21 -15.80 2.28
CA GLY A 29 -1.44 -16.73 1.46
C GLY A 29 -0.86 -16.11 0.17
N TRP A 30 -0.57 -14.81 0.16
CA TRP A 30 0.08 -14.17 -0.98
C TRP A 30 1.50 -14.70 -1.18
N THR A 31 1.90 -14.79 -2.44
CA THR A 31 3.23 -15.24 -2.84
C THR A 31 4.09 -14.08 -3.33
N ASN A 32 5.42 -14.27 -3.28
CA ASN A 32 6.40 -13.30 -3.75
C ASN A 32 6.27 -11.90 -3.12
N VAL A 33 5.79 -11.81 -1.89
CA VAL A 33 5.60 -10.53 -1.19
C VAL A 33 6.95 -9.88 -0.89
N LYS A 34 7.20 -8.72 -1.50
CA LYS A 34 8.43 -7.93 -1.39
C LYS A 34 8.11 -6.51 -0.94
N VAL A 35 8.99 -5.98 -0.11
CA VAL A 35 9.00 -4.56 0.30
C VAL A 35 9.84 -3.73 -0.67
N GLN A 36 9.33 -2.54 -1.00
CA GLN A 36 10.04 -1.48 -1.71
C GLN A 36 9.86 -0.15 -0.96
N THR A 37 10.96 0.56 -0.69
CA THR A 37 10.95 1.95 -0.21
C THR A 37 11.26 2.91 -1.35
N PHE A 38 10.66 4.09 -1.34
CA PHE A 38 10.85 5.11 -2.37
C PHE A 38 10.67 6.50 -1.78
N SER A 39 11.23 7.51 -2.44
CA SER A 39 10.95 8.91 -2.13
C SER A 39 9.82 9.40 -3.02
N THR A 40 8.96 10.28 -2.50
CA THR A 40 8.01 10.99 -3.34
C THR A 40 8.69 12.22 -3.96
N ASN A 41 8.06 12.83 -4.96
CA ASN A 41 8.55 14.07 -5.59
C ASN A 41 8.47 15.30 -4.66
N ARG A 42 8.26 15.10 -3.36
CA ARG A 42 8.28 16.18 -2.37
C ARG A 42 9.70 16.66 -2.15
N SER A 43 9.81 17.95 -1.84
CA SER A 43 11.05 18.54 -1.32
C SER A 43 11.45 18.00 0.06
N ASP A 44 10.55 17.27 0.72
CA ASP A 44 10.80 16.57 1.97
C ASP A 44 11.50 15.22 1.71
N PRO A 45 12.63 14.90 2.38
CA PRO A 45 13.32 13.62 2.26
C PRO A 45 12.51 12.40 2.74
N SER A 46 11.31 12.59 3.27
CA SER A 46 10.39 11.54 3.71
C SER A 46 10.25 10.42 2.66
N ARG A 47 10.62 9.20 3.07
CA ARG A 47 10.43 7.97 2.29
C ARG A 47 9.09 7.34 2.63
N LEU A 48 8.54 6.61 1.67
CA LEU A 48 7.39 5.74 1.85
C LEU A 48 7.77 4.30 1.54
N ALA A 49 6.98 3.36 2.06
CA ALA A 49 7.10 1.93 1.82
C ALA A 49 5.81 1.37 1.21
N ILE A 50 5.97 0.43 0.27
CA ILE A 50 4.90 -0.39 -0.30
C ILE A 50 5.28 -1.87 -0.24
N LEU A 51 4.26 -2.71 -0.36
CA LEU A 51 4.36 -4.14 -0.59
C LEU A 51 3.95 -4.46 -2.03
N ARG A 52 4.66 -5.39 -2.66
CA ARG A 52 4.34 -5.97 -3.97
C ARG A 52 4.21 -7.46 -3.82
N GLY A 53 3.18 -8.08 -4.37
CA GLY A 53 3.03 -9.53 -4.32
C GLY A 53 1.83 -10.02 -5.12
N THR A 54 1.67 -11.33 -5.18
CA THR A 54 0.63 -11.98 -5.98
C THR A 54 -0.40 -12.64 -5.04
N PRO A 55 -1.69 -12.23 -5.08
CA PRO A 55 -2.74 -12.84 -4.26
C PRO A 55 -2.93 -14.32 -4.57
N ALA A 56 -3.37 -15.13 -3.60
CA ALA A 56 -3.68 -16.54 -3.84
C ALA A 56 -4.82 -16.75 -4.87
N SER A 57 -5.67 -15.76 -5.07
CA SER A 57 -6.83 -15.80 -5.98
C SER A 57 -6.55 -15.27 -7.39
N SER A 58 -5.33 -14.81 -7.69
CA SER A 58 -5.02 -14.14 -8.95
C SER A 58 -3.54 -14.26 -9.32
N ASP A 59 -3.23 -14.43 -10.60
CA ASP A 59 -1.84 -14.42 -11.08
C ASP A 59 -1.27 -13.01 -11.31
N VAL A 60 -2.04 -11.96 -11.00
CA VAL A 60 -1.65 -10.57 -11.25
C VAL A 60 -1.00 -9.98 -9.99
N GLU A 61 0.24 -9.48 -10.13
CA GLU A 61 0.90 -8.73 -9.06
C GLU A 61 0.06 -7.51 -8.66
N ARG A 62 -0.11 -7.32 -7.35
CA ARG A 62 -0.78 -6.17 -6.76
C ARG A 62 0.19 -5.41 -5.87
N ILE A 63 -0.07 -4.12 -5.76
CA ILE A 63 0.71 -3.19 -4.95
C ILE A 63 -0.15 -2.79 -3.76
N VAL A 64 0.42 -2.81 -2.56
CA VAL A 64 -0.24 -2.44 -1.32
C VAL A 64 0.52 -1.30 -0.66
N TYR A 65 -0.17 -0.22 -0.33
CA TYR A 65 0.34 0.88 0.50
C TYR A 65 -0.24 0.77 1.91
N PRO A 66 0.58 0.39 2.92
CA PRO A 66 0.14 0.28 4.30
C PRO A 66 0.20 1.61 5.04
N MET A 67 -0.85 1.95 5.79
CA MET A 67 -0.87 3.13 6.66
C MET A 67 -1.64 2.87 7.95
N SER A 68 -1.36 3.66 8.98
CA SER A 68 -2.15 3.63 10.22
C SER A 68 -3.48 4.33 10.02
N LEU A 69 -4.55 3.85 10.66
CA LEU A 69 -5.84 4.54 10.72
C LEU A 69 -5.72 5.98 11.23
N HIS A 70 -4.75 6.22 12.12
CA HIS A 70 -4.51 7.55 12.70
C HIS A 70 -3.48 8.37 11.93
N GLN A 71 -2.87 7.83 10.87
CA GLN A 71 -1.91 8.56 10.05
C GLN A 71 -2.68 9.59 9.19
N PRO A 72 -2.42 10.90 9.37
CA PRO A 72 -3.03 11.91 8.51
C PRO A 72 -2.59 11.70 7.06
N THR A 73 -3.54 11.75 6.14
CA THR A 73 -3.26 11.68 4.70
C THR A 73 -4.08 12.73 3.96
N ASN A 74 -3.69 13.02 2.73
CA ASN A 74 -4.41 13.91 1.84
C ASN A 74 -4.31 13.37 0.40
N PHE A 75 -5.12 13.94 -0.48
CA PHE A 75 -5.16 13.52 -1.88
C PHE A 75 -3.79 13.61 -2.57
N GLN A 76 -3.02 14.66 -2.28
CA GLN A 76 -1.69 14.85 -2.86
C GLN A 76 -0.72 13.73 -2.46
N THR A 77 -0.74 13.28 -1.21
CA THR A 77 0.10 12.15 -0.77
C THR A 77 -0.25 10.87 -1.51
N LEU A 78 -1.55 10.59 -1.67
CA LEU A 78 -2.00 9.37 -2.32
C LEU A 78 -1.77 9.39 -3.83
N SER A 79 -1.97 10.54 -4.49
CA SER A 79 -1.75 10.69 -5.93
C SER A 79 -0.28 10.58 -6.30
N GLU A 80 0.65 11.02 -5.44
CA GLU A 80 2.09 10.92 -5.66
C GLU A 80 2.63 9.49 -5.60
N ILE A 81 1.92 8.55 -4.97
CA ILE A 81 2.37 7.15 -4.87
C ILE A 81 2.54 6.55 -6.25
N PHE A 82 1.55 6.72 -7.13
CA PHE A 82 1.51 6.12 -8.46
C PHE A 82 2.74 6.47 -9.33
N PRO A 83 3.02 7.75 -9.63
CA PRO A 83 4.19 8.11 -10.43
C PRO A 83 5.51 7.78 -9.73
N SER A 84 5.56 7.85 -8.39
CA SER A 84 6.81 7.59 -7.64
C SER A 84 7.27 6.13 -7.69
N ILE A 85 6.36 5.20 -8.01
CA ILE A 85 6.67 3.77 -8.18
C ILE A 85 6.53 3.30 -9.63
N GLY A 86 6.47 4.24 -10.58
CA GLY A 86 6.44 3.98 -12.02
C GLY A 86 5.09 3.47 -12.55
N LEU A 87 4.00 3.73 -11.82
CA LEU A 87 2.65 3.48 -12.32
C LEU A 87 2.13 4.69 -13.09
N GLY A 88 1.21 4.44 -14.00
CA GLY A 88 0.51 5.48 -14.78
C GLY A 88 -1.00 5.26 -14.81
N ALA A 89 -1.70 6.14 -15.53
CA ALA A 89 -3.17 6.22 -15.55
C ALA A 89 -3.87 4.85 -15.66
N GLY A 90 -4.90 4.65 -14.84
CA GLY A 90 -5.65 3.39 -14.76
C GLY A 90 -5.00 2.31 -13.88
N SER A 91 -3.80 2.55 -13.35
CA SER A 91 -3.17 1.67 -12.37
C SER A 91 -3.92 1.69 -11.04
N LYS A 92 -3.74 0.61 -10.27
CA LYS A 92 -4.43 0.39 -9.00
C LYS A 92 -3.46 0.04 -7.89
N VAL A 93 -3.70 0.61 -6.71
CA VAL A 93 -2.97 0.33 -5.47
C VAL A 93 -3.98 -0.01 -4.39
N LEU A 94 -3.73 -1.06 -3.62
CA LEU A 94 -4.52 -1.38 -2.44
C LEU A 94 -4.02 -0.55 -1.26
N LEU A 95 -4.89 0.28 -0.69
CA LEU A 95 -4.66 0.97 0.56
C LEU A 95 -4.99 0.03 1.72
N ALA A 96 -3.97 -0.39 2.47
CA ALA A 96 -4.15 -1.19 3.68
C ALA A 96 -4.15 -0.28 4.91
N ILE A 97 -5.34 -0.03 5.46
CA ILE A 97 -5.51 0.78 6.66
C ILE A 97 -5.48 -0.14 7.87
N VAL A 98 -4.50 0.07 8.76
CA VAL A 98 -4.28 -0.74 9.95
C VAL A 98 -4.70 0.04 11.20
N SER A 99 -5.64 -0.50 11.97
CA SER A 99 -6.07 0.08 13.26
C SER A 99 -5.19 -0.40 14.42
N SER A 100 -5.33 0.25 15.59
CA SER A 100 -4.54 -0.05 16.79
C SER A 100 -4.81 -1.43 17.38
N ASP A 101 -5.98 -2.03 17.10
CA ASP A 101 -6.33 -3.41 17.45
C ASP A 101 -5.81 -4.44 16.43
N SER A 102 -5.00 -4.00 15.47
CA SER A 102 -4.43 -4.80 14.38
C SER A 102 -5.42 -5.28 13.30
N SER A 103 -6.67 -4.80 13.32
CA SER A 103 -7.58 -5.01 12.20
C SER A 103 -7.07 -4.29 10.94
N ILE A 104 -7.27 -4.89 9.77
CA ILE A 104 -6.83 -4.33 8.48
C ILE A 104 -8.01 -4.26 7.52
N VAL A 105 -8.19 -3.11 6.88
CA VAL A 105 -9.15 -2.91 5.80
C VAL A 105 -8.41 -2.53 4.52
N TYR A 106 -8.79 -3.14 3.40
CA TYR A 106 -8.21 -2.89 2.09
C TYR A 106 -9.17 -2.12 1.19
N TYR A 107 -8.73 -0.97 0.67
CA TYR A 107 -9.45 -0.19 -0.33
C TYR A 107 -8.67 -0.16 -1.65
N GLU A 108 -9.35 -0.32 -2.78
CA GLU A 108 -8.71 -0.18 -4.09
C GLU A 108 -8.68 1.31 -4.49
N LEU A 109 -7.48 1.88 -4.53
CA LEU A 109 -7.21 3.21 -5.08
C LEU A 109 -6.87 3.08 -6.56
N SER A 110 -7.45 3.94 -7.39
CA SER A 110 -7.10 4.03 -8.81
C SER A 110 -6.47 5.39 -9.10
N GLU A 111 -5.55 5.43 -10.06
CA GLU A 111 -5.00 6.69 -10.55
C GLU A 111 -6.02 7.38 -11.47
N GLY A 112 -6.63 8.44 -10.97
CA GLY A 112 -7.63 9.24 -11.68
C GLY A 112 -9.05 9.13 -11.09
N ILE A 113 -10.02 9.70 -11.80
CA ILE A 113 -11.43 9.65 -11.41
C ILE A 113 -12.04 8.38 -11.97
N VAL A 114 -12.60 7.55 -11.11
CA VAL A 114 -13.32 6.33 -11.51
C VAL A 114 -14.81 6.61 -11.43
N SER A 115 -15.53 6.30 -12.51
CA SER A 115 -17.00 6.36 -12.50
C SER A 115 -17.55 5.39 -11.44
N PRO A 116 -18.60 5.77 -10.69
CA PRO A 116 -19.27 4.86 -9.77
C PRO A 116 -19.69 3.59 -10.51
N LYS A 117 -19.43 2.41 -9.91
CA LYS A 117 -20.00 1.17 -10.42
C LYS A 117 -21.50 1.20 -10.14
N GLU A 118 -22.32 0.91 -11.15
CA GLU A 118 -23.75 0.72 -10.96
C GLU A 118 -23.97 -0.40 -9.93
N VAL A 119 -24.86 -0.17 -8.97
CA VAL A 119 -25.24 -1.19 -7.99
C VAL A 119 -26.27 -2.10 -8.67
N PRO A 120 -26.04 -3.43 -8.76
CA PRO A 120 -27.06 -4.34 -9.27
C PRO A 120 -28.31 -4.26 -8.40
N GLU A 121 -29.49 -4.18 -9.03
CA GLU A 121 -30.81 -4.22 -8.35
C GLU A 121 -31.02 -5.51 -7.55
#